data_AF-A0A9Q0EQL7-F1
#
_entry.id   AF-A0A9Q0EQL7-F1
#
_cell.length_a   1.000
_cell.length_b   1.000
_cell.length_c   1.000
_cell.angle_alpha   90.00
_cell.angle_beta   90.00
_cell.angle_gamma   90.00
#
_symmetry.space_group_name_H-M   'P 1'
#
loop_
_entity.id
_entity.type
_entity.pdbx_description
1 polymer ?
#
loop_
_entity_poly.entity_id
_entity_poly.type
_entity_poly.pdbx_seq_one_letter_code
_entity_poly.pdbx_strand_id
1 'polypeptide(L)'
;MSSLEEGLIETSSLEEGLIEASSLEEGLIETSSLEEGLIEASSLEEGLIEASSLEEGLIEVSSLEEGLIEMSSLEEGLIETSSLEEGLIEASSLEEGLIETSSLEEGLIETSSLEEGLIEASSLEEGLIEASSLEEGLIEASSLEEGLIETSSLEEGLIETSSLEEGLIETSSLEEGLIEASSLEEGLIEASSLEEGLIETSSLEEGLIETSSLEEGLIETSSLEEGLIETSSLEEGLIETSSLEEGLIETSSLEAPRSAL
;
A
#
# COMPACT_ATOMS: atom_id res chain seq x y z
N MET A 1 6.22 -40.37 -7.44
CA MET A 1 5.80 -38.98 -7.17
C MET A 1 6.96 -38.18 -7.73
N SER A 2 6.65 -37.40 -8.76
CA SER A 2 7.62 -36.69 -9.59
C SER A 2 8.35 -35.68 -8.73
N SER A 3 9.68 -35.69 -8.85
CA SER A 3 10.56 -34.63 -8.38
C SER A 3 10.19 -33.32 -9.08
N LEU A 4 9.77 -32.31 -8.33
CA LEU A 4 10.10 -30.93 -8.69
C LEU A 4 11.57 -30.75 -8.28
N GLU A 5 12.37 -30.20 -9.18
CA GLU A 5 13.83 -30.26 -9.16
C GLU A 5 14.28 -28.81 -9.10
N GLU A 6 15.07 -28.46 -8.07
CA GLU A 6 15.67 -27.13 -7.83
C GLU A 6 16.01 -26.40 -9.14
N GLY A 7 15.60 -25.14 -9.28
CA GLY A 7 15.89 -24.30 -10.44
C GLY A 7 16.68 -23.05 -10.09
N LEU A 8 17.79 -22.81 -10.79
CA LEU A 8 18.57 -21.58 -10.69
C LEU A 8 18.72 -20.95 -12.07
N ILE A 9 18.29 -19.69 -12.18
CA ILE A 9 18.40 -18.88 -13.39
C ILE A 9 19.14 -17.59 -13.02
N GLU A 10 20.38 -17.45 -13.48
CA GLU A 10 21.18 -16.24 -13.34
C GLU A 10 21.35 -15.59 -14.72
N THR A 11 21.01 -14.31 -14.83
CA THR A 11 21.29 -13.52 -16.03
C THR A 11 22.10 -12.27 -15.70
N SER A 12 23.04 -11.96 -16.58
CA SER A 12 23.83 -10.73 -16.53
C SER A 12 23.26 -9.68 -17.50
N SER A 13 23.77 -8.45 -17.48
CA SER A 13 23.37 -7.35 -18.35
C SER A 13 23.00 -7.73 -19.80
N LEU A 14 21.73 -7.51 -20.15
CA LEU A 14 21.18 -7.72 -21.50
C LEU A 14 20.36 -6.48 -21.93
N GLU A 15 20.24 -6.32 -23.25
CA GLU A 15 19.36 -5.31 -23.87
C GLU A 15 17.91 -5.80 -23.84
N GLU A 16 17.67 -7.06 -24.22
CA GLU A 16 16.38 -7.74 -24.09
C GLU A 16 16.56 -9.05 -23.31
N GLY A 17 15.70 -9.29 -22.32
CA GLY A 17 15.72 -10.50 -21.50
C GLY A 17 14.33 -11.09 -21.29
N LEU A 18 14.20 -12.40 -21.53
CA LEU A 18 13.04 -13.18 -21.11
C LEU A 18 13.53 -14.33 -20.25
N ILE A 19 12.98 -14.41 -19.04
CA ILE A 19 13.29 -15.43 -18.04
C ILE A 19 12.00 -16.10 -17.63
N GLU A 20 11.92 -17.40 -17.88
CA GLU A 20 10.76 -18.23 -17.54
C GLU A 20 11.20 -19.31 -16.54
N ALA A 21 10.56 -19.33 -15.37
CA ALA A 21 10.61 -20.44 -14.43
C ALA A 21 9.24 -21.10 -14.34
N SER A 22 9.20 -22.43 -14.49
CA SER A 22 7.94 -23.20 -14.44
C SER A 22 8.00 -24.26 -13.35
N SER A 23 7.09 -24.14 -12.38
CA SER A 23 6.78 -25.13 -11.34
C SER A 23 8.01 -25.73 -10.67
N LEU A 24 8.56 -25.04 -9.66
CA LEU A 24 9.74 -25.47 -8.89
C LEU A 24 9.40 -25.60 -7.40
N GLU A 25 10.05 -26.56 -6.72
CA GLU A 25 9.97 -26.71 -5.26
C GLU A 25 10.90 -25.66 -4.61
N GLU A 26 12.10 -25.48 -5.16
CA GLU A 26 13.00 -24.38 -4.85
C GLU A 26 13.38 -23.65 -6.15
N GLY A 27 13.16 -22.35 -6.22
CA GLY A 27 13.47 -21.51 -7.39
C GLY A 27 14.24 -20.25 -7.04
N LEU A 28 15.36 -20.02 -7.72
CA LEU A 28 16.12 -18.78 -7.64
C LEU A 28 16.24 -18.15 -9.03
N ILE A 29 15.77 -16.92 -9.17
CA ILE A 29 15.91 -16.09 -10.35
C ILE A 29 16.68 -14.83 -9.96
N GLU A 30 17.87 -14.63 -10.53
CA GLU A 30 18.69 -13.44 -10.29
C GLU A 30 18.99 -12.73 -11.62
N THR A 31 18.69 -11.43 -11.66
CA THR A 31 18.91 -10.59 -12.84
C THR A 31 19.61 -9.30 -12.46
N SER A 32 20.75 -9.03 -13.13
CA SER A 32 21.56 -7.86 -12.76
C SER A 32 21.09 -6.55 -13.39
N SER A 33 20.70 -6.57 -14.68
CA SER A 33 20.24 -5.36 -15.38
C SER A 33 19.62 -5.71 -16.73
N LEU A 34 18.42 -5.25 -17.02
CA LEU A 34 17.79 -5.35 -18.34
C LEU A 34 17.27 -3.98 -18.80
N GLU A 35 17.42 -3.67 -20.09
CA GLU A 35 16.77 -2.50 -20.70
C GLU A 35 15.30 -2.85 -20.97
N GLU A 36 15.02 -3.96 -21.66
CA GLU A 36 13.69 -4.55 -21.75
C GLU A 36 13.70 -5.95 -21.09
N GLY A 37 12.93 -6.15 -20.02
CA GLY A 37 12.98 -7.37 -19.21
C GLY A 37 11.62 -7.96 -18.87
N LEU A 38 11.45 -9.27 -19.10
CA LEU A 38 10.31 -10.04 -18.60
C LEU A 38 10.80 -11.22 -17.75
N ILE A 39 10.32 -11.28 -16.51
CA ILE A 39 10.54 -12.37 -15.57
C ILE A 39 9.18 -13.01 -15.27
N GLU A 40 8.98 -14.24 -15.72
CA GLU A 40 7.75 -15.00 -15.49
C GLU A 40 8.04 -16.22 -14.60
N ALA A 41 7.33 -16.33 -13.49
CA ALA A 41 7.36 -17.49 -12.60
C ALA A 41 5.95 -18.03 -12.38
N SER A 42 5.67 -19.25 -12.87
CA SER A 42 4.31 -19.79 -12.80
C SER A 42 3.92 -20.33 -11.42
N SER A 43 4.84 -20.98 -10.70
CA SER A 43 4.57 -21.58 -9.39
C SER A 43 5.87 -21.96 -8.70
N LEU A 44 6.07 -21.44 -7.49
CA LEU A 44 7.23 -21.68 -6.63
C LEU A 44 6.74 -22.02 -5.22
N GLU A 45 7.21 -23.12 -4.64
CA GLU A 45 6.94 -23.46 -3.22
C GLU A 45 7.88 -22.63 -2.33
N GLU A 46 9.19 -22.69 -2.58
CA GLU A 46 10.19 -21.75 -2.04
C GLU A 46 10.82 -20.95 -3.19
N GLY A 47 10.64 -19.63 -3.20
CA GLY A 47 11.05 -18.78 -4.32
C GLY A 47 11.82 -17.51 -3.93
N LEU A 48 12.88 -17.21 -4.67
CA LEU A 48 13.55 -15.91 -4.66
C LEU A 48 13.66 -15.36 -6.08
N ILE A 49 13.12 -14.17 -6.30
CA ILE A 49 13.23 -13.42 -7.54
C ILE A 49 13.90 -12.09 -7.21
N GLU A 50 15.14 -11.91 -7.66
CA GLU A 50 15.93 -10.69 -7.46
C GLU A 50 16.22 -10.04 -8.81
N ALA A 51 15.83 -8.77 -8.94
CA ALA A 51 16.15 -7.93 -10.07
C ALA A 51 16.80 -6.63 -9.59
N SER A 52 18.03 -6.36 -10.02
CA SER A 52 18.74 -5.16 -9.55
C SER A 52 18.36 -3.90 -10.33
N SER A 53 18.11 -3.98 -11.64
CA SER A 53 17.68 -2.81 -12.42
C SER A 53 16.93 -3.18 -13.70
N LEU A 54 15.77 -2.58 -13.93
CA LEU A 54 14.96 -2.73 -15.14
C LEU A 54 14.58 -1.32 -15.65
N GLU A 55 14.82 -1.02 -16.92
CA GLU A 55 14.37 0.24 -17.54
C GLU A 55 12.90 0.11 -17.97
N GLU A 56 12.58 -0.89 -18.80
CA GLU A 56 11.22 -1.35 -19.07
C GLU A 56 11.07 -2.80 -18.58
N GLY A 57 10.31 -3.00 -17.50
CA GLY A 57 10.31 -4.26 -16.75
C GLY A 57 8.93 -4.84 -16.45
N LEU A 58 8.79 -6.16 -16.55
CA LEU A 58 7.65 -6.89 -16.02
C LEU A 58 8.10 -8.11 -15.24
N ILE A 59 7.64 -8.20 -13.99
CA ILE A 59 7.80 -9.37 -13.13
C ILE A 59 6.41 -9.94 -12.90
N GLU A 60 6.12 -11.14 -13.43
CA GLU A 60 4.83 -11.82 -13.28
C GLU A 60 5.03 -13.12 -12.50
N VAL A 61 4.34 -13.21 -11.36
CA VAL A 61 4.37 -14.38 -10.48
C VAL A 61 2.95 -14.88 -10.24
N SER A 62 2.62 -16.05 -10.78
CA SER A 62 1.24 -16.56 -10.63
C SER A 62 0.98 -17.16 -9.25
N SER A 63 1.98 -17.81 -8.64
CA SER A 63 1.85 -18.37 -7.28
C SER A 63 3.20 -18.54 -6.61
N LEU A 64 3.30 -18.07 -5.37
CA LEU A 64 4.48 -18.19 -4.52
C LEU A 64 4.01 -18.52 -3.10
N GLU A 65 4.35 -19.70 -2.59
CA GLU A 65 3.93 -20.15 -1.24
C GLU A 65 4.81 -19.47 -0.19
N GLU A 66 6.10 -19.76 -0.17
CA GLU A 66 7.11 -19.07 0.64
C GLU A 66 8.08 -18.31 -0.28
N GLY A 67 8.20 -16.99 -0.15
CA GLY A 67 9.24 -16.32 -0.94
C GLY A 67 9.36 -14.82 -0.93
N LEU A 68 10.30 -14.36 -1.75
CA LEU A 68 10.73 -12.97 -1.83
C LEU A 68 10.87 -12.53 -3.29
N ILE A 69 10.26 -11.39 -3.61
CA ILE A 69 10.42 -10.66 -4.86
C ILE A 69 11.09 -9.35 -4.51
N GLU A 70 12.35 -9.17 -4.92
CA GLU A 70 13.15 -7.97 -4.66
C GLU A 70 13.49 -7.26 -5.97
N MET A 71 13.13 -5.98 -6.03
CA MET A 71 13.36 -5.10 -7.17
C MET A 71 14.07 -3.82 -6.70
N SER A 72 15.35 -3.65 -7.04
CA SER A 72 16.10 -2.47 -6.54
C SER A 72 15.81 -1.17 -7.29
N SER A 73 15.61 -1.20 -8.61
CA SER A 73 15.26 0.01 -9.39
C SER A 73 14.50 -0.29 -10.68
N LEU A 74 13.26 0.17 -10.81
CA LEU A 74 12.43 0.02 -12.00
C LEU A 74 12.05 1.41 -12.52
N GLU A 75 12.38 1.74 -13.77
CA GLU A 75 12.04 3.03 -14.38
C GLU A 75 10.58 3.01 -14.86
N GLU A 76 10.21 2.12 -15.78
CA GLU A 76 8.83 1.87 -16.20
C GLU A 76 8.50 0.38 -16.03
N GLY A 77 7.44 0.05 -15.29
CA GLY A 77 7.04 -1.36 -15.25
C GLY A 77 6.04 -1.80 -14.21
N LEU A 78 5.87 -3.12 -14.15
CA LEU A 78 4.87 -3.80 -13.34
C LEU A 78 5.49 -4.99 -12.59
N ILE A 79 5.17 -5.08 -11.31
CA ILE A 79 5.31 -6.31 -10.49
C ILE A 79 3.90 -6.84 -10.25
N GLU A 80 3.54 -7.93 -10.94
CA GLU A 80 2.23 -8.57 -10.83
C GLU A 80 2.37 -9.91 -10.09
N THR A 81 1.66 -10.06 -8.97
CA THR A 81 1.61 -11.29 -8.18
C THR A 81 0.18 -11.74 -7.99
N SER A 82 -0.20 -12.91 -8.54
CA SER A 82 -1.58 -13.38 -8.40
C SER A 82 -1.87 -14.02 -7.03
N SER A 83 -0.89 -14.67 -6.41
CA SER A 83 -1.03 -15.24 -5.06
C SER A 83 0.31 -15.36 -4.36
N LEU A 84 0.37 -14.86 -3.12
CA LEU A 84 1.52 -14.94 -2.23
C LEU A 84 1.02 -15.33 -0.83
N GLU A 85 1.48 -16.45 -0.28
CA GLU A 85 0.97 -16.99 1.02
C GLU A 85 1.82 -16.61 2.23
N GLU A 86 3.14 -16.70 2.15
CA GLU A 86 4.08 -16.25 3.17
C GLU A 86 5.24 -15.55 2.45
N GLY A 87 5.21 -14.22 2.35
CA GLY A 87 6.27 -13.57 1.58
C GLY A 87 6.34 -12.07 1.56
N LEU A 88 7.35 -11.61 0.84
CA LEU A 88 7.74 -10.20 0.74
C LEU A 88 7.85 -9.79 -0.73
N ILE A 89 7.21 -8.67 -1.07
CA ILE A 89 7.49 -7.91 -2.28
C ILE A 89 8.21 -6.63 -1.83
N GLU A 90 9.50 -6.52 -2.14
CA GLU A 90 10.33 -5.36 -1.79
C GLU A 90 10.73 -4.60 -3.06
N ALA A 91 10.36 -3.32 -3.13
CA ALA A 91 10.75 -2.40 -4.21
C ALA A 91 11.47 -1.19 -3.64
N SER A 92 12.75 -1.01 -3.98
CA SER A 92 13.53 0.10 -3.42
C SER A 92 13.28 1.43 -4.14
N SER A 93 13.10 1.43 -5.46
CA SER A 93 12.88 2.65 -6.24
C SER A 93 12.09 2.36 -7.50
N LEU A 94 10.96 3.06 -7.65
CA LEU A 94 10.04 2.96 -8.78
C LEU A 94 9.79 4.38 -9.32
N GLU A 95 10.06 4.64 -10.61
CA GLU A 95 9.78 5.95 -11.23
C GLU A 95 8.35 5.99 -11.78
N GLU A 96 8.02 5.17 -12.77
CA GLU A 96 6.67 4.92 -13.29
C GLU A 96 6.29 3.44 -13.02
N GLY A 97 5.92 3.14 -11.78
CA GLY A 97 5.82 1.77 -11.28
C GLY A 97 4.43 1.33 -10.83
N LEU A 98 4.10 0.07 -11.11
CA LEU A 98 2.90 -0.60 -10.59
C LEU A 98 3.29 -1.84 -9.79
N ILE A 99 2.71 -2.01 -8.61
CA ILE A 99 2.70 -3.26 -7.87
C ILE A 99 1.25 -3.72 -7.76
N GLU A 100 0.90 -4.85 -8.37
CA GLU A 100 -0.44 -5.43 -8.33
C GLU A 100 -0.37 -6.80 -7.64
N THR A 101 -1.11 -6.96 -6.53
CA THR A 101 -1.22 -8.22 -5.82
C THR A 101 -2.68 -8.63 -5.66
N SER A 102 -3.07 -9.75 -6.29
CA SER A 102 -4.45 -10.21 -6.23
C SER A 102 -4.81 -10.87 -4.88
N SER A 103 -3.86 -11.53 -4.23
CA SER A 103 -4.07 -12.23 -2.96
C SER A 103 -2.76 -12.30 -2.19
N LEU A 104 -2.76 -11.76 -0.97
CA LEU A 104 -1.64 -11.82 -0.05
C LEU A 104 -2.15 -12.32 1.32
N GLU A 105 -1.67 -13.49 1.74
CA GLU A 105 -1.81 -14.02 3.09
C GLU A 105 -0.47 -13.79 3.80
N GLU A 106 -0.46 -13.56 5.12
CA GLU A 106 0.74 -13.44 5.98
C GLU A 106 1.98 -12.75 5.33
N GLY A 107 1.77 -11.62 4.65
CA GLY A 107 2.76 -11.06 3.72
C GLY A 107 2.94 -9.56 3.79
N LEU A 108 4.01 -9.07 3.15
CA LEU A 108 4.41 -7.66 3.14
C LEU A 108 4.67 -7.17 1.71
N ILE A 109 4.12 -6.00 1.39
CA ILE A 109 4.53 -5.18 0.24
C ILE A 109 5.27 -3.95 0.80
N GLU A 110 6.57 -3.87 0.58
CA GLU A 110 7.43 -2.76 1.04
C GLU A 110 7.93 -1.95 -0.16
N THR A 111 7.62 -0.65 -0.18
CA THR A 111 8.09 0.30 -1.19
C THR A 111 8.83 1.46 -0.55
N SER A 112 10.12 1.61 -0.86
CA SER A 112 10.94 2.69 -0.29
C SER A 112 10.68 4.05 -0.96
N SER A 113 10.60 4.09 -2.29
CA SER A 113 10.27 5.32 -3.03
C SER A 113 9.53 5.02 -4.33
N LEU A 114 8.40 5.70 -4.54
CA LEU A 114 7.61 5.68 -5.77
C LEU A 114 7.37 7.13 -6.21
N GLU A 115 7.83 7.50 -7.41
CA GLU A 115 7.60 8.84 -7.96
C GLU A 115 6.18 8.94 -8.52
N GLU A 116 5.86 8.19 -9.58
CA GLU A 116 4.52 8.08 -10.16
C GLU A 116 4.08 6.61 -10.12
N GLY A 117 2.96 6.29 -9.46
CA GLY A 117 2.49 4.91 -9.51
C GLY A 117 1.40 4.49 -8.54
N LEU A 118 1.19 3.17 -8.53
CA LEU A 118 0.11 2.52 -7.80
C LEU A 118 0.60 1.23 -7.12
N ILE A 119 0.20 1.07 -5.87
CA ILE A 119 0.24 -0.18 -5.13
C ILE A 119 -1.22 -0.65 -4.98
N GLU A 120 -1.58 -1.73 -5.68
CA GLU A 120 -2.92 -2.31 -5.65
C GLU A 120 -2.90 -3.68 -4.98
N ALA A 121 -3.75 -3.88 -3.98
CA ALA A 121 -3.98 -5.15 -3.33
C ALA A 121 -5.47 -5.50 -3.28
N SER A 122 -5.86 -6.59 -3.93
CA SER A 122 -7.27 -7.00 -3.95
C SER A 122 -7.72 -7.64 -2.64
N SER A 123 -6.90 -8.51 -2.04
CA SER A 123 -7.22 -9.21 -0.79
C SER A 123 -5.97 -9.38 0.04
N LEU A 124 -6.02 -8.89 1.27
CA LEU A 124 -4.96 -8.95 2.28
C LEU A 124 -5.52 -9.58 3.54
N GLU A 125 -4.98 -10.73 3.93
CA GLU A 125 -5.28 -11.43 5.19
C GLU A 125 -3.98 -11.49 6.00
N GLU A 126 -3.97 -10.88 7.20
CA GLU A 126 -2.76 -10.70 8.01
C GLU A 126 -1.60 -10.00 7.25
N GLY A 127 -1.93 -9.16 6.27
CA GLY A 127 -0.97 -8.54 5.36
C GLY A 127 -0.66 -7.07 5.67
N LEU A 128 0.51 -6.59 5.22
CA LEU A 128 0.96 -5.21 5.39
C LEU A 128 1.40 -4.57 4.06
N ILE A 129 1.02 -3.31 3.86
CA ILE A 129 1.58 -2.43 2.83
C ILE A 129 2.37 -1.32 3.54
N GLU A 130 3.68 -1.23 3.30
CA GLU A 130 4.57 -0.19 3.82
C GLU A 130 5.08 0.67 2.67
N ALA A 131 4.84 1.98 2.74
CA ALA A 131 5.35 2.95 1.78
C ALA A 131 6.11 4.08 2.49
N SER A 132 7.41 4.23 2.18
CA SER A 132 8.24 5.26 2.82
C SER A 132 8.06 6.65 2.20
N SER A 133 8.07 6.76 0.88
CA SER A 133 7.91 8.06 0.19
C SER A 133 7.21 7.90 -1.15
N LEU A 134 6.11 8.63 -1.32
CA LEU A 134 5.26 8.63 -2.52
C LEU A 134 5.09 10.09 -2.99
N GLU A 135 5.49 10.42 -4.22
CA GLU A 135 5.34 11.78 -4.79
C GLU A 135 3.95 11.95 -5.44
N GLU A 136 3.64 11.17 -6.47
CA GLU A 136 2.33 11.06 -7.13
C GLU A 136 1.83 9.60 -7.02
N GLY A 137 1.38 9.22 -5.82
CA GLY A 137 1.13 7.82 -5.45
C GLY A 137 -0.33 7.48 -5.18
N LEU A 138 -0.73 6.25 -5.54
CA LEU A 138 -1.99 5.64 -5.13
C LEU A 138 -1.74 4.33 -4.37
N ILE A 139 -2.41 4.14 -3.25
CA ILE A 139 -2.53 2.84 -2.58
C ILE A 139 -4.00 2.44 -2.61
N GLU A 140 -4.34 1.32 -3.25
CA GLU A 140 -5.69 0.77 -3.30
C GLU A 140 -5.75 -0.60 -2.64
N ALA A 141 -6.62 -0.75 -1.63
CA ALA A 141 -6.91 -2.02 -1.00
C ALA A 141 -8.41 -2.34 -1.05
N SER A 142 -8.79 -3.44 -1.70
CA SER A 142 -10.19 -3.82 -1.80
C SER A 142 -10.73 -4.44 -0.49
N SER A 143 -9.97 -5.36 0.10
CA SER A 143 -10.33 -5.99 1.38
C SER A 143 -9.09 -6.24 2.25
N LEU A 144 -9.14 -5.75 3.48
CA LEU A 144 -8.15 -5.94 4.54
C LEU A 144 -8.79 -6.65 5.73
N GLU A 145 -8.34 -7.87 6.02
CA GLU A 145 -8.66 -8.64 7.24
C GLU A 145 -7.37 -8.77 8.06
N GLU A 146 -7.36 -8.25 9.29
CA GLU A 146 -6.16 -8.16 10.15
C GLU A 146 -4.97 -7.43 9.46
N GLY A 147 -5.28 -6.45 8.59
CA GLY A 147 -4.32 -5.83 7.68
C GLY A 147 -3.88 -4.40 8.06
N LEU A 148 -2.72 -4.00 7.55
CA LEU A 148 -2.10 -2.69 7.83
C LEU A 148 -1.68 -1.97 6.55
N ILE A 149 -1.92 -0.66 6.48
CA ILE A 149 -1.33 0.24 5.50
C ILE A 149 -0.55 1.31 6.27
N GLU A 150 0.76 1.37 6.10
CA GLU A 150 1.64 2.39 6.70
C GLU A 150 2.27 3.25 5.62
N THR A 151 2.06 4.56 5.68
CA THR A 151 2.64 5.54 4.76
C THR A 151 3.39 6.63 5.53
N SER A 152 4.71 6.73 5.31
CA SER A 152 5.54 7.73 5.98
C SER A 152 5.35 9.14 5.40
N SER A 153 5.40 9.29 4.08
CA SER A 153 5.15 10.58 3.42
C SER A 153 4.48 10.40 2.06
N LEU A 154 3.39 11.12 1.85
CA LEU A 154 2.65 11.19 0.59
C LEU A 154 2.46 12.68 0.21
N GLU A 155 3.07 13.11 -0.90
CA GLU A 155 3.01 14.51 -1.36
C GLU A 155 1.69 14.78 -2.08
N GLU A 156 1.48 14.16 -3.24
CA GLU A 156 0.21 14.15 -3.97
C GLU A 156 -0.32 12.72 -4.06
N GLY A 157 -1.47 12.43 -3.45
CA GLY A 157 -2.01 11.07 -3.63
C GLY A 157 -3.23 10.65 -2.85
N LEU A 158 -3.51 9.36 -2.97
CA LEU A 158 -4.75 8.76 -2.51
C LEU A 158 -4.48 7.39 -1.88
N ILE A 159 -5.05 7.19 -0.70
CA ILE A 159 -5.13 5.88 -0.04
C ILE A 159 -6.62 5.52 -0.03
N GLU A 160 -7.02 4.50 -0.79
CA GLU A 160 -8.39 4.01 -0.86
C GLU A 160 -8.50 2.60 -0.31
N THR A 161 -9.46 2.41 0.60
CA THR A 161 -9.77 1.12 1.19
C THR A 161 -11.27 0.86 1.12
N SER A 162 -11.66 -0.19 0.39
CA SER A 162 -13.08 -0.53 0.24
C SER A 162 -13.67 -1.18 1.50
N SER A 163 -12.93 -2.09 2.14
CA SER A 163 -13.37 -2.74 3.38
C SER A 163 -12.17 -3.07 4.27
N LEU A 164 -12.27 -2.69 5.53
CA LEU A 164 -11.29 -2.99 6.57
C LEU A 164 -12.05 -3.44 7.82
N GLU A 165 -11.82 -4.69 8.22
CA GLU A 165 -12.47 -5.32 9.37
C GLU A 165 -11.69 -5.02 10.65
N GLU A 166 -10.56 -5.71 10.88
CA GLU A 166 -9.59 -5.43 11.93
C GLU A 166 -8.32 -4.89 11.26
N GLY A 167 -7.95 -3.62 11.49
CA GLY A 167 -6.81 -3.06 10.77
C GLY A 167 -6.52 -1.61 11.04
N LEU A 168 -5.46 -1.11 10.42
CA LEU A 168 -4.99 0.27 10.60
C LEU A 168 -4.49 0.85 9.27
N ILE A 169 -4.91 2.08 9.00
CA ILE A 169 -4.32 2.96 8.01
C ILE A 169 -3.57 4.05 8.78
N GLU A 170 -2.24 4.03 8.72
CA GLU A 170 -1.37 5.01 9.37
C GLU A 170 -0.67 5.87 8.32
N THR A 171 -0.85 7.20 8.41
CA THR A 171 -0.19 8.17 7.55
C THR A 171 0.54 9.22 8.38
N SER A 172 1.87 9.26 8.28
CA SER A 172 2.69 10.21 9.04
C SER A 172 2.58 11.64 8.50
N SER A 173 2.64 11.83 7.19
CA SER A 173 2.43 13.15 6.57
C SER A 173 1.75 13.01 5.20
N LEU A 174 0.68 13.78 5.00
CA LEU A 174 -0.01 13.97 3.73
C LEU A 174 -0.02 15.47 3.40
N GLU A 175 0.56 15.86 2.26
CA GLU A 175 0.56 17.26 1.81
C GLU A 175 -0.75 17.58 1.08
N GLU A 176 -0.98 17.03 -0.11
CA GLU A 176 -2.21 17.14 -0.90
C GLU A 176 -2.79 15.74 -1.17
N GLY A 177 -3.96 15.41 -0.60
CA GLY A 177 -4.48 14.07 -0.85
C GLY A 177 -5.75 13.66 -0.11
N LEU A 178 -6.11 12.40 -0.31
CA LEU A 178 -7.30 11.78 0.24
C LEU A 178 -6.98 10.43 0.89
N ILE A 179 -7.47 10.22 2.10
CA ILE A 179 -7.63 8.90 2.71
C ILE A 179 -9.12 8.57 2.65
N GLU A 180 -9.51 7.60 1.81
CA GLU A 180 -10.89 7.16 1.64
C GLU A 180 -11.08 5.74 2.17
N ALA A 181 -12.07 5.58 3.06
CA ALA A 181 -12.47 4.28 3.57
C ALA A 181 -13.99 4.07 3.41
N SER A 182 -14.39 3.08 2.64
CA SER A 182 -15.82 2.79 2.44
C SER A 182 -16.46 2.13 3.67
N SER A 183 -15.78 1.17 4.30
CA SER A 183 -16.28 0.47 5.48
C SER A 183 -15.15 0.17 6.47
N LEU A 184 -15.31 0.64 7.70
CA LEU A 184 -14.43 0.38 8.84
C LEU A 184 -15.24 -0.23 9.99
N GLU A 185 -14.97 -1.50 10.31
CA GLU A 185 -15.63 -2.20 11.43
C GLU A 185 -14.88 -1.95 12.76
N GLU A 186 -13.79 -2.68 13.01
CA GLU A 186 -12.87 -2.53 14.16
C GLU A 186 -11.54 -1.85 13.71
N GLY A 187 -11.64 -0.92 12.77
CA GLY A 187 -10.50 -0.27 12.11
C GLY A 187 -10.05 1.05 12.72
N LEU A 188 -8.80 1.43 12.46
CA LEU A 188 -8.23 2.71 12.86
C LEU A 188 -7.67 3.48 11.64
N ILE A 189 -7.97 4.77 11.55
CA ILE A 189 -7.24 5.70 10.68
C ILE A 189 -6.44 6.64 11.59
N GLU A 190 -5.11 6.61 11.50
CA GLU A 190 -4.21 7.53 12.19
C GLU A 190 -3.51 8.44 11.19
N ALA A 191 -3.69 9.75 11.34
CA ALA A 191 -3.01 10.75 10.53
C ALA A 191 -2.23 11.72 11.42
N SER A 192 -0.91 11.74 11.31
CA SER A 192 -0.07 12.64 12.12
C SER A 192 -0.14 14.09 11.63
N SER A 193 0.01 14.33 10.33
CA SER A 193 -0.07 15.67 9.74
C SER A 193 -0.77 15.66 8.41
N LEU A 194 -1.83 16.47 8.29
CA LEU A 194 -2.58 16.71 7.05
C LEU A 194 -2.55 18.20 6.73
N GLU A 195 -1.90 18.59 5.63
CA GLU A 195 -1.85 19.99 5.18
C GLU A 195 -3.12 20.35 4.38
N GLU A 196 -3.22 19.91 3.12
CA GLU A 196 -4.39 20.02 2.23
C GLU A 196 -5.07 18.64 2.07
N GLY A 197 -5.27 17.94 3.19
CA GLY A 197 -5.73 16.56 3.22
C GLY A 197 -7.23 16.36 3.49
N LEU A 198 -7.79 15.31 2.92
CA LEU A 198 -9.15 14.84 3.17
C LEU A 198 -9.11 13.45 3.82
N ILE A 199 -9.98 13.22 4.81
CA ILE A 199 -10.35 11.87 5.26
C ILE A 199 -11.84 11.70 4.97
N GLU A 200 -12.20 10.77 4.08
CA GLU A 200 -13.59 10.41 3.81
C GLU A 200 -13.87 9.00 4.31
N THR A 201 -14.93 8.85 5.11
CA THR A 201 -15.36 7.55 5.63
C THR A 201 -16.85 7.35 5.45
N SER A 202 -17.26 6.31 4.72
CA SER A 202 -18.68 6.05 4.48
C SER A 202 -19.39 5.44 5.70
N SER A 203 -18.79 4.42 6.33
CA SER A 203 -19.29 3.83 7.59
C SER A 203 -18.14 3.50 8.54
N LEU A 204 -18.26 3.99 9.78
CA LEU A 204 -17.38 3.69 10.91
C LEU A 204 -18.21 3.06 12.03
N GLU A 205 -17.98 1.79 12.34
CA GLU A 205 -18.72 1.05 13.38
C GLU A 205 -18.04 1.15 14.77
N GLU A 206 -17.11 0.26 15.11
CA GLU A 206 -16.32 0.24 16.36
C GLU A 206 -14.90 0.82 16.16
N GLY A 207 -14.74 1.71 15.19
CA GLY A 207 -13.43 2.24 14.77
C GLY A 207 -13.04 3.62 15.33
N LEU A 208 -11.80 4.03 15.04
CA LEU A 208 -11.23 5.32 15.44
C LEU A 208 -10.69 6.07 14.24
N ILE A 209 -10.96 7.38 14.16
CA ILE A 209 -10.21 8.31 13.31
C ILE A 209 -9.44 9.25 14.24
N GLU A 210 -8.11 9.15 14.28
CA GLU A 210 -7.23 10.03 15.04
C GLU A 210 -6.42 10.92 14.11
N THR A 211 -6.48 12.23 14.34
CA THR A 211 -5.69 13.21 13.57
C THR A 211 -4.96 14.15 14.51
N SER A 212 -3.62 14.17 14.42
CA SER A 212 -2.80 15.03 15.28
C SER A 212 -2.85 16.50 14.86
N SER A 213 -2.64 16.80 13.58
CA SER A 213 -2.79 18.15 13.02
C SER A 213 -3.47 18.16 11.66
N LEU A 214 -4.51 19.00 11.54
CA LEU A 214 -5.23 19.27 10.30
C LEU A 214 -5.20 20.78 10.01
N GLU A 215 -4.49 21.19 8.95
CA GLU A 215 -4.34 22.59 8.55
C GLU A 215 -5.51 23.07 7.68
N GLU A 216 -5.52 22.73 6.39
CA GLU A 216 -6.53 23.07 5.37
C GLU A 216 -7.23 21.80 4.83
N GLY A 217 -8.01 21.12 5.67
CA GLY A 217 -8.60 19.83 5.28
C GLY A 217 -10.00 19.55 5.82
N LEU A 218 -10.54 18.38 5.48
CA LEU A 218 -11.87 17.96 5.92
C LEU A 218 -11.84 16.48 6.33
N ILE A 219 -12.42 16.21 7.49
CA ILE A 219 -12.80 14.86 7.90
C ILE A 219 -14.32 14.73 7.69
N GLU A 220 -14.73 13.91 6.74
CA GLU A 220 -16.14 13.63 6.45
C GLU A 220 -16.47 12.18 6.80
N THR A 221 -17.47 11.97 7.67
CA THR A 221 -17.98 10.64 7.98
C THR A 221 -19.49 10.56 7.75
N SER A 222 -19.92 9.67 6.86
CA SER A 222 -21.34 9.54 6.52
C SER A 222 -22.13 8.89 7.66
N SER A 223 -21.65 7.79 8.22
CA SER A 223 -22.27 7.08 9.35
C SER A 223 -21.25 6.73 10.42
N LEU A 224 -21.49 7.19 11.64
CA LEU A 224 -20.66 6.92 12.81
C LEU A 224 -21.51 6.21 13.87
N GLU A 225 -21.23 4.93 14.14
CA GLU A 225 -21.86 4.15 15.21
C GLU A 225 -21.05 4.26 16.52
N GLU A 226 -20.51 3.17 17.08
CA GLU A 226 -19.75 3.17 18.35
C GLU A 226 -18.31 3.75 18.24
N GLY A 227 -17.98 4.39 17.12
CA GLY A 227 -16.65 4.92 16.83
C GLY A 227 -16.35 6.30 17.42
N LEU A 228 -15.08 6.71 17.31
CA LEU A 228 -14.58 7.99 17.82
C LEU A 228 -13.74 8.73 16.77
N ILE A 229 -14.00 10.04 16.63
CA ILE A 229 -13.19 10.95 15.83
C ILE A 229 -12.47 11.90 16.79
N GLU A 230 -11.15 11.84 16.84
CA GLU A 230 -10.30 12.72 17.65
C GLU A 230 -9.41 13.58 16.74
N THR A 231 -9.45 14.90 16.97
CA THR A 231 -8.50 15.83 16.33
C THR A 231 -7.82 16.70 17.36
N SER A 232 -6.48 16.61 17.43
CA SER A 232 -5.70 17.34 18.42
C SER A 232 -5.58 18.83 18.09
N SER A 233 -5.28 19.18 16.84
CA SER A 233 -5.14 20.56 16.36
C SER A 233 -5.85 20.76 15.03
N LEU A 234 -6.73 21.77 14.98
CA LEU A 234 -7.53 22.13 13.80
C LEU A 234 -7.37 23.63 13.50
N GLU A 235 -6.89 23.98 12.31
CA GLU A 235 -6.75 25.39 11.84
C GLU A 235 -7.91 25.84 10.93
N GLU A 236 -7.80 25.69 9.60
CA GLU A 236 -8.85 26.01 8.62
C GLU A 236 -9.68 24.79 8.21
N GLY A 237 -9.47 23.64 8.86
CA GLY A 237 -10.18 22.41 8.55
C GLY A 237 -11.59 22.28 9.15
N LEU A 238 -12.33 21.28 8.67
CA LEU A 238 -13.69 20.95 9.09
C LEU A 238 -13.82 19.47 9.47
N ILE A 239 -14.78 19.19 10.36
CA ILE A 239 -15.20 17.82 10.68
C ILE A 239 -16.71 17.76 10.49
N GLU A 240 -17.17 16.93 9.57
CA GLU A 240 -18.57 16.74 9.24
C GLU A 240 -19.00 15.29 9.45
N THR A 241 -20.11 15.12 10.18
CA THR A 241 -20.73 13.80 10.36
C THR A 241 -22.22 13.86 10.04
N SER A 242 -22.67 12.95 9.17
CA SER A 242 -24.07 12.96 8.69
C SER A 242 -25.03 12.19 9.60
N SER A 243 -24.61 11.04 10.12
CA SER A 243 -25.36 10.21 11.07
C SER A 243 -24.47 9.80 12.24
N LEU A 244 -24.99 9.92 13.46
CA LEU A 244 -24.24 9.64 14.71
C LEU A 244 -25.10 8.80 15.66
N GLU A 245 -24.66 7.57 15.97
CA GLU A 245 -25.31 6.63 16.89
C GLU A 245 -24.31 6.10 17.94
N GLU A 246 -24.31 6.67 19.14
CA GLU A 246 -23.40 6.35 20.26
C GLU A 246 -21.93 6.80 20.10
N GLY A 247 -21.52 7.26 18.92
CA GLY A 247 -20.17 7.77 18.67
C GLY A 247 -19.85 9.14 19.26
N LEU A 248 -18.56 9.49 19.22
CA LEU A 248 -18.01 10.72 19.79
C LEU A 248 -17.12 11.47 18.81
N ILE A 249 -17.13 12.81 18.91
CA ILE A 249 -16.27 13.70 18.13
C ILE A 249 -15.61 14.67 19.11
N GLU A 250 -14.28 14.63 19.20
CA GLU A 250 -13.50 15.44 20.11
C GLU A 250 -12.47 16.29 19.35
N THR A 251 -12.44 17.59 19.66
CA THR A 251 -11.40 18.50 19.15
C THR A 251 -10.73 19.25 20.30
N SER A 252 -9.42 19.11 20.42
CA SER A 252 -8.66 19.62 21.57
C SER A 252 -8.26 21.09 21.42
N SER A 253 -7.79 21.50 20.24
CA SER A 253 -7.35 22.87 19.95
C SER A 253 -7.93 23.36 18.63
N LEU A 254 -8.60 24.52 18.67
CA LEU A 254 -9.13 25.21 17.49
C LEU A 254 -8.42 26.55 17.36
N GLU A 255 -7.56 26.71 16.35
CA GLU A 255 -6.95 28.00 16.02
C GLU A 255 -7.84 28.76 15.04
N ALA A 256 -8.58 29.77 15.54
CA ALA A 256 -9.40 30.61 14.67
C ALA A 256 -8.53 31.40 13.68
N PRO A 257 -8.96 31.62 12.43
CA PRO A 257 -8.14 32.23 11.39
C PRO A 257 -7.63 33.59 11.86
N ARG A 258 -6.29 33.74 11.86
CA ARG A 258 -5.62 34.99 12.24
C ARG A 258 -6.06 36.09 11.29
N SER A 259 -6.94 36.97 11.77
CA SER A 259 -7.38 38.13 11.00
C SER A 259 -6.19 39.07 10.76
N ALA A 260 -5.56 38.99 9.60
CA ALA A 260 -4.53 39.95 9.17
C ALA A 260 -5.20 41.28 8.81
N LEU A 261 -4.77 42.36 9.47
CA LEU A 261 -5.26 43.75 9.34
C LEU A 261 -4.53 44.54 8.25
#